data_AF-A0A5J9UQL0-F1
#
_entry.id   AF-A0A5J9UQL0-F1
#
_cell.length_a   1.000
_cell.length_b   1.000
_cell.length_c   1.000
_cell.angle_alpha   90.00
_cell.angle_beta   90.00
_cell.angle_gamma   90.00
#
_symmetry.space_group_name_H-M   'P 1'
#
loop_
_entity.id
_entity.type
_entity.pdbx_description
1 polymer ?
#
loop_
_entity_poly.entity_id
_entity_poly.type
_entity_poly.pdbx_seq_one_letter_code
_entity_poly.pdbx_strand_id
1 'polypeptide(L)'
;MRRPLMALQLVSLVCLFNLASATERNIVASLPGFNAALPFLLETGYVSVDEDNGAELFYYFIQSEADPRRDPVLLWLTGGDRCTVFSSLVSEIGKQFGL
;
A
#
# COMPACT_ATOMS: atom_id res chain seq x y z
N MET A 1 -2.08 41.59 23.02
CA MET A 1 -2.40 40.16 23.30
C MET A 1 -3.12 39.46 22.12
N ARG A 2 -2.69 39.61 20.86
CA ARG A 2 -3.34 38.98 19.67
C ARG A 2 -2.55 37.81 19.03
N ARG A 3 -1.35 37.53 19.52
CA ARG A 3 -0.42 36.52 18.98
C ARG A 3 -0.86 35.05 19.15
N PRO A 4 -1.58 34.61 20.22
CA PRO A 4 -1.89 33.18 20.38
C PRO A 4 -3.01 32.70 19.43
N LEU A 5 -3.91 33.60 19.01
CA LEU A 5 -5.03 33.26 18.12
C LEU A 5 -4.52 32.94 16.70
N MET A 6 -3.55 33.71 16.20
CA MET A 6 -2.96 33.50 14.89
C MET A 6 -2.12 32.21 14.84
N ALA A 7 -1.41 31.89 15.92
CA ALA A 7 -0.70 30.62 16.05
C ALA A 7 -1.67 29.43 16.06
N LEU A 8 -2.81 29.54 16.76
CA LEU A 8 -3.83 28.48 16.80
C LEU A 8 -4.48 28.25 15.42
N GLN A 9 -4.75 29.32 14.67
CA GLN A 9 -5.26 29.20 13.29
C GLN A 9 -4.25 28.57 12.35
N LEU A 10 -2.96 28.91 12.48
CA LEU A 10 -1.89 28.31 11.68
C LEU A 10 -1.75 26.81 11.99
N VAL A 11 -1.78 26.43 13.27
CA VAL A 11 -1.75 25.02 13.70
C VAL A 11 -2.96 24.26 13.18
N SER A 12 -4.17 24.84 13.28
CA SER A 12 -5.39 24.24 12.74
C SER A 12 -5.31 24.03 11.22
N LEU A 13 -4.76 25.00 10.48
CA LEU A 13 -4.60 24.90 9.04
C LEU A 13 -3.56 23.83 8.64
N VAL A 14 -2.44 23.76 9.37
CA VAL A 14 -1.42 22.72 9.17
C VAL A 14 -2.00 21.33 9.46
N CYS A 15 -2.77 21.17 10.54
CA CYS A 15 -3.43 19.89 10.85
C CYS A 15 -4.43 19.47 9.74
N LEU A 16 -5.23 20.41 9.23
CA LEU A 16 -6.18 20.14 8.14
C LEU A 16 -5.46 19.73 6.84
N PHE A 17 -4.33 20.36 6.54
CA PHE A 17 -3.54 20.04 5.34
C PHE A 17 -2.92 18.64 5.42
N ASN A 18 -2.40 18.25 6.59
CA ASN A 18 -1.87 16.90 6.82
C ASN A 18 -2.97 15.83 6.78
N LEU A 19 -4.18 16.14 7.27
CA LEU A 19 -5.32 15.21 7.20
C LEU A 19 -5.81 14.98 5.76
N ALA A 20 -5.75 16.02 4.92
CA ALA A 20 -6.14 15.94 3.52
C ALA A 20 -5.13 15.18 2.65
N SER A 21 -3.87 15.12 3.06
CA SER A 21 -2.80 14.38 2.37
C SER A 21 -2.80 12.88 2.67
N ALA A 22 -3.88 12.34 3.27
CA ALA A 22 -3.99 10.90 3.48
C ALA A 22 -3.95 10.18 2.12
N THR A 23 -2.90 9.37 1.91
CA THR A 23 -2.74 8.56 0.70
C THR A 23 -3.97 7.70 0.48
N GLU A 24 -4.61 7.86 -0.67
CA GLU A 24 -5.72 7.01 -1.08
C GLU A 24 -5.16 5.61 -1.31
N ARG A 25 -5.57 4.66 -0.46
CA ARG A 25 -5.18 3.26 -0.60
C ARG A 25 -5.96 2.65 -1.75
N ASN A 26 -5.24 2.12 -2.73
CA ASN A 26 -5.81 1.42 -3.88
C ASN A 26 -6.15 -0.02 -3.49
N ILE A 27 -7.24 -0.16 -2.72
CA ILE A 27 -7.75 -1.47 -2.31
C ILE A 27 -8.45 -2.15 -3.48
N VAL A 28 -8.00 -3.35 -3.80
CA VAL A 28 -8.58 -4.19 -4.85
C VAL A 28 -9.79 -4.92 -4.28
N ALA A 29 -10.99 -4.56 -4.74
CA ALA A 29 -12.23 -5.19 -4.29
C ALA A 29 -12.56 -6.52 -4.98
N SER A 30 -12.09 -6.71 -6.22
CA SER A 30 -12.37 -7.90 -7.04
C SER A 30 -11.26 -8.14 -8.06
N LEU A 31 -10.96 -9.41 -8.34
CA LEU A 31 -10.02 -9.80 -9.38
C LEU A 31 -10.74 -10.49 -10.54
N PRO A 32 -10.36 -10.22 -11.81
CA PRO A 32 -10.86 -10.99 -12.94
C PRO A 32 -10.58 -12.49 -12.75
N GLY A 33 -11.58 -13.34 -12.98
CA GLY A 33 -11.47 -14.79 -12.77
C GLY A 33 -11.73 -15.26 -11.34
N PHE A 34 -11.85 -14.33 -10.38
CA PHE A 34 -12.23 -14.64 -9.00
C PHE A 34 -13.68 -14.23 -8.76
N ASN A 35 -14.59 -15.21 -8.76
CA ASN A 35 -16.05 -14.97 -8.76
C ASN A 35 -16.66 -14.68 -7.38
N ALA A 36 -15.83 -14.51 -6.34
CA ALA A 36 -16.25 -14.23 -4.96
C ALA A 36 -15.57 -12.96 -4.43
N ALA A 37 -15.91 -12.54 -3.21
CA ALA A 37 -15.14 -11.52 -2.52
C ALA A 37 -13.75 -12.07 -2.16
N LEU A 38 -12.70 -11.26 -2.30
CA LEU A 38 -11.35 -11.69 -1.93
C LEU A 38 -11.31 -12.03 -0.43
N PRO A 39 -10.71 -13.18 -0.03
CA PRO A 39 -10.67 -13.59 1.37
C PRO A 39 -9.69 -12.77 2.22
N PHE A 40 -8.89 -11.90 1.59
CA PHE A 40 -7.91 -11.02 2.21
C PHE A 40 -8.01 -9.61 1.62
N LEU A 41 -7.48 -8.63 2.36
CA LEU A 41 -7.34 -7.27 1.87
C LEU A 41 -6.09 -7.18 0.99
N LEU A 42 -6.31 -6.93 -0.29
CA LEU A 42 -5.28 -6.68 -1.29
C LEU A 42 -5.25 -5.19 -1.61
N GLU A 43 -4.07 -4.60 -1.50
CA GLU A 43 -3.77 -3.27 -1.99
C GLU A 43 -2.72 -3.36 -3.10
N THR A 44 -2.84 -2.54 -4.13
CA THR A 44 -1.83 -2.41 -5.18
C THR A 44 -1.48 -0.96 -5.41
N GLY A 45 -0.31 -0.67 -5.97
CA GLY A 45 0.06 0.71 -6.23
C GLY A 45 1.47 0.84 -6.79
N TYR A 46 1.90 2.09 -6.93
CA TYR A 46 3.25 2.45 -7.36
C TYR A 46 3.96 3.21 -6.24
N VAL A 47 5.24 2.91 -6.05
CA VAL A 47 6.14 3.62 -5.15
C VAL A 47 7.27 4.19 -5.98
N SER A 48 7.46 5.51 -5.92
CA SER A 48 8.62 6.15 -6.56
C SER A 48 9.91 5.73 -5.86
N VAL A 49 10.89 5.30 -6.64
CA VAL A 49 12.22 4.87 -6.16
C VAL A 49 13.34 5.70 -6.74
N ASP A 50 13.06 6.51 -7.77
CA ASP A 50 13.97 7.47 -8.37
C ASP A 50 13.13 8.62 -8.95
N GLU A 51 13.04 9.73 -8.21
CA GLU A 51 12.24 10.89 -8.63
C GLU A 51 12.85 11.61 -9.83
N ASP A 52 14.18 11.65 -9.92
CA ASP A 52 14.90 12.36 -10.98
C ASP A 52 14.71 11.67 -12.34
N ASN A 53 14.69 10.34 -12.35
CA ASN A 53 14.48 9.54 -13.55
C ASN A 53 13.03 9.06 -13.71
N GLY A 54 12.14 9.38 -12.76
CA GLY A 54 10.74 8.96 -12.75
C GLY A 54 10.55 7.45 -12.65
N ALA A 55 11.46 6.73 -11.98
CA ALA A 55 11.34 5.29 -11.80
C ALA A 55 10.40 4.96 -10.64
N GLU A 56 9.45 4.06 -10.90
CA GLU A 56 8.47 3.60 -9.94
C GLU A 56 8.42 2.07 -9.90
N LEU A 57 8.19 1.52 -8.71
CA LEU A 57 7.95 0.09 -8.51
C LEU A 57 6.48 -0.16 -8.25
N PHE A 58 5.91 -1.09 -9.01
CA PHE A 58 4.58 -1.62 -8.75
C PHE A 58 4.62 -2.66 -7.62
N TYR A 59 3.64 -2.62 -6.70
CA TYR A 59 3.56 -3.56 -5.56
C TYR A 59 2.20 -4.25 -5.45
N TYR A 60 2.22 -5.43 -4.82
CA TYR A 60 1.06 -6.12 -4.26
C TYR A 60 1.26 -6.20 -2.74
N PHE A 61 0.38 -5.59 -1.96
CA PHE A 61 0.38 -5.66 -0.51
C PHE A 61 -0.83 -6.47 -0.04
N ILE A 62 -0.57 -7.60 0.59
CA ILE A 62 -1.60 -8.45 1.20
C ILE A 62 -1.51 -8.28 2.71
N GLN A 63 -2.59 -7.81 3.32
CA GLN A 63 -2.63 -7.64 4.77
C GLN A 63 -2.70 -9.00 5.48
N SER A 64 -2.04 -9.11 6.63
CA SER A 64 -2.14 -10.31 7.48
C SER A 64 -3.60 -10.62 7.84
N GLU A 65 -3.97 -11.89 7.83
CA GLU A 65 -5.30 -12.36 8.24
C GLU A 65 -5.44 -12.50 9.77
N ALA A 66 -4.33 -12.45 10.52
CA ALA A 66 -4.32 -12.61 11.97
C ALA A 66 -4.45 -11.27 12.72
N ASP A 67 -3.35 -10.64 13.13
CA ASP A 67 -3.36 -9.31 13.77
C ASP A 67 -2.53 -8.32 12.94
N PRO A 68 -3.14 -7.65 11.94
CA PRO A 68 -2.46 -6.70 11.06
C PRO A 68 -1.72 -5.57 11.77
N ARG A 69 -2.05 -5.29 13.04
CA ARG A 69 -1.43 -4.20 13.82
C ARG A 69 -0.18 -4.66 14.56
N ARG A 70 0.01 -5.97 14.75
CA ARG A 70 1.14 -6.56 15.49
C ARG A 70 2.02 -7.43 14.62
N ASP A 71 1.47 -8.03 13.58
CA ASP A 71 2.20 -8.90 12.68
C ASP A 71 3.26 -8.12 11.90
N PRO A 72 4.43 -8.73 11.62
CA PRO A 72 5.51 -8.07 10.92
C PRO A 72 5.16 -7.85 9.45
N VAL A 73 5.79 -6.84 8.85
CA VAL A 73 5.76 -6.65 7.39
C VAL A 73 6.84 -7.54 6.77
N LEU A 74 6.44 -8.39 5.81
CA LEU A 74 7.35 -9.19 5.02
C LEU A 74 7.50 -8.58 3.62
N LEU A 75 8.73 -8.25 3.25
CA LEU A 75 9.07 -7.83 1.89
C LEU A 75 9.53 -9.05 1.09
N TRP A 76 8.85 -9.34 -0.02
CA TRP A 76 9.21 -10.41 -0.93
C TRP A 76 9.74 -9.85 -2.25
N LEU A 77 10.96 -10.25 -2.62
CA LEU A 77 11.61 -9.82 -3.85
C LEU A 77 12.02 -11.05 -4.65
N THR A 78 11.81 -10.99 -5.96
CA THR A 78 12.19 -12.04 -6.90
C THR A 78 13.38 -11.59 -7.72
N GLY A 79 14.38 -12.46 -7.86
CA GLY A 79 15.53 -12.21 -8.74
C GLY A 79 15.33 -12.76 -10.15
N GLY A 80 16.35 -12.58 -11.00
CA GLY A 80 16.40 -13.12 -12.36
C GLY A 80 15.97 -12.12 -13.43
N ASP A 81 16.53 -12.27 -14.64
CA ASP A 81 16.22 -11.40 -15.76
C ASP A 81 14.77 -11.61 -16.21
N ARG A 82 14.02 -10.51 -16.31
CA ARG A 82 12.61 -10.48 -16.77
C ARG A 82 11.62 -11.22 -15.85
N CYS A 83 12.04 -11.61 -14.64
CA CYS A 83 11.14 -12.16 -13.63
C CYS A 83 10.37 -11.04 -12.92
N THR A 84 9.09 -11.29 -12.61
CA THR A 84 8.25 -10.36 -11.85
C THR A 84 7.85 -11.00 -10.53
N VAL A 85 7.63 -10.17 -9.50
CA VAL A 85 7.18 -10.63 -8.19
C VAL A 85 5.82 -11.34 -8.26
N PHE A 86 5.00 -11.03 -9.27
CA PHE A 86 3.72 -11.68 -9.50
C PHE A 86 3.86 -13.19 -9.76
N SER A 87 4.93 -13.62 -10.43
CA SER A 87 5.18 -15.05 -10.69
C SER A 87 5.33 -15.84 -9.38
N SER A 88 6.12 -15.31 -8.44
CA SER A 88 6.28 -15.92 -7.12
C SER A 88 5.03 -15.76 -6.26
N LEU A 89 4.30 -14.64 -6.39
CA LEU A 89 3.02 -14.46 -5.73
C LEU A 89 2.05 -15.59 -6.09
N VAL A 90 1.91 -15.97 -7.35
CA VAL A 90 0.96 -17.02 -7.76
C VAL A 90 1.53 -18.43 -7.56
N SER A 91 2.84 -18.63 -7.81
CA SER A 91 3.41 -19.99 -7.89
C SER A 91 4.03 -20.49 -6.59
N GLU A 92 4.50 -19.59 -5.71
CA GLU A 92 5.24 -19.97 -4.50
C GLU A 92 4.40 -19.72 -3.24
N ILE A 93 4.00 -18.47 -3.02
CA ILE A 93 3.27 -18.07 -1.79
C ILE A 93 1.74 -18.06 -1.97
N GLY A 94 1.25 -18.03 -3.21
CA GLY A 94 -0.16 -17.83 -3.58
C GLY A 94 -1.11 -18.90 -3.10
N LYS A 95 -0.60 -20.12 -2.90
CA LYS A 95 -1.37 -21.25 -2.39
C LYS A 95 -1.93 -20.99 -0.99
N GLN A 96 -1.28 -20.13 -0.21
CA GLN A 96 -1.75 -19.66 1.10
C GLN A 96 -2.93 -18.69 0.97
N PHE A 97 -3.00 -17.95 -0.14
CA PHE A 97 -3.98 -16.89 -0.39
C PHE A 97 -5.16 -17.37 -1.27
N GLY A 98 -5.22 -18.65 -1.64
CA GLY A 98 -6.32 -19.16 -2.48
C GLY A 98 -6.32 -18.61 -3.91
N LEU A 99 -5.16 -18.15 -4.40
CA LEU A 99 -4.90 -17.80 -5.79
C LEU A 99 -4.38 -19.00 -6.60
#